data_AF-I0Q0K9-F1
#
_entry.id   AF-I0Q0K9-F1
#
_cell.length_a   1.000
_cell.length_b   1.000
_cell.length_c   1.000
_cell.angle_alpha   90.00
_cell.angle_beta   90.00
_cell.angle_gamma   90.00
#
_symmetry.space_group_name_H-M   'P 1'
#
loop_
_entity.id
_entity.type
_entity.pdbx_description
1 polymer ?
#
loop_
_entity_poly.entity_id
_entity_poly.type
_entity_poly.pdbx_seq_one_letter_code
_entity_poly.pdbx_strand_id
1 'polypeptide(L)'
;MDYVFTHSPYHLYAYHRLIMEEMAIRGYNVSPEWLDKNYRGKICPPYEDLPEERLGNPIYSEHDAEYYEECLANLREKGIELE
;
A
#
# COMPACT_ATOMS: atom_id res chain seq x y z
N MET A 1 -6.68 -8.36 13.91
CA MET A 1 -5.53 -8.89 13.14
C MET A 1 -5.48 -8.07 11.87
N ASP A 2 -4.34 -7.51 11.52
CA ASP A 2 -4.23 -6.67 10.31
C ASP A 2 -4.26 -7.60 9.08
N TYR A 3 -5.29 -7.43 8.23
CA TYR A 3 -5.56 -8.30 7.08
C TYR A 3 -4.41 -8.30 6.08
N VAL A 4 -3.59 -7.25 6.04
CA VAL A 4 -2.42 -7.18 5.15
C VAL A 4 -1.49 -8.38 5.34
N PHE A 5 -1.39 -8.91 6.56
CA PHE A 5 -0.56 -10.08 6.87
C PHE A 5 -1.23 -11.44 6.57
N THR A 6 -2.51 -11.46 6.19
CA THR A 6 -3.18 -12.68 5.72
C THR A 6 -3.06 -12.87 4.21
N HIS A 7 -2.55 -11.86 3.49
CA HIS A 7 -2.29 -11.89 2.06
C HIS A 7 -0.80 -12.10 1.76
N SER A 8 -0.48 -12.39 0.51
CA SER A 8 0.91 -12.46 0.05
C SER A 8 1.61 -11.10 0.19
N PRO A 9 2.91 -11.06 0.55
CA PRO A 9 3.68 -9.81 0.57
C PRO A 9 3.66 -9.07 -0.77
N TYR A 10 3.39 -9.77 -1.88
CA TYR A 10 3.25 -9.15 -3.18
C TYR A 10 2.05 -8.17 -3.26
N HIS A 11 0.95 -8.45 -2.56
CA HIS A 11 -0.20 -7.53 -2.47
C HIS A 11 0.23 -6.20 -1.83
N LEU A 12 1.04 -6.28 -0.77
CA LEU A 12 1.55 -5.09 -0.08
C LEU A 12 2.44 -4.27 -1.00
N TYR A 13 3.38 -4.91 -1.71
CA TYR A 13 4.22 -4.23 -2.69
C TYR A 13 3.38 -3.57 -3.80
N ALA A 14 2.40 -4.26 -4.36
CA ALA A 14 1.60 -3.74 -5.44
C ALA A 14 0.72 -2.56 -5.01
N TYR A 15 0.12 -2.64 -3.82
CA TYR A 15 -0.61 -1.50 -3.25
C TYR A 15 0.33 -0.34 -2.93
N HIS A 16 1.50 -0.63 -2.34
CA HIS A 16 2.53 0.36 -2.05
C HIS A 16 2.98 1.11 -3.29
N ARG A 17 3.09 0.43 -4.44
CA ARG A 17 3.42 1.07 -5.72
C ARG A 17 2.43 2.14 -6.14
N LEU A 18 1.12 1.92 -5.94
CA LEU A 18 0.10 2.95 -6.22
C LEU A 18 0.34 4.20 -5.37
N ILE A 19 0.73 4.01 -4.10
CA ILE A 19 1.06 5.12 -3.19
C ILE A 19 2.33 5.84 -3.65
N MET A 20 3.37 5.11 -4.07
CA MET A 20 4.60 5.72 -4.58
C MET A 20 4.35 6.54 -5.85
N GLU A 21 3.50 6.05 -6.74
CA GLU A 21 3.09 6.78 -7.94
C GLU A 21 2.33 8.06 -7.59
N GLU A 22 1.35 7.99 -6.68
CA GLU A 22 0.63 9.18 -6.19
C GLU A 22 1.55 10.19 -5.50
N MET A 23 2.50 9.72 -4.68
CA MET A 23 3.49 10.58 -4.04
C MET A 23 4.37 11.29 -5.09
N ALA A 24 4.84 10.57 -6.10
CA ALA A 24 5.62 11.15 -7.19
C ALA A 24 4.81 12.20 -7.97
N ILE A 25 3.53 11.93 -8.27
CA ILE A 25 2.62 12.87 -8.94
C ILE A 25 2.45 14.16 -8.12
N ARG A 26 2.39 14.05 -6.79
CA ARG A 26 2.32 15.21 -5.88
C ARG A 26 3.68 15.92 -5.67
N GLY A 27 4.74 15.48 -6.35
CA GLY A 27 6.06 16.12 -6.31
C GLY A 27 6.97 15.66 -5.17
N TYR A 28 6.64 14.57 -4.48
CA TYR A 28 7.54 13.96 -3.50
C TYR A 28 8.68 13.18 -4.19
N ASN A 29 9.87 13.24 -3.60
CA ASN A 29 11.01 12.46 -4.06
C ASN A 29 10.92 11.02 -3.54
N VAL A 30 10.44 10.11 -4.39
CA VAL A 30 10.41 8.67 -4.10
C VAL A 30 11.77 8.05 -4.40
N SER A 31 12.35 7.35 -3.42
CA SER A 31 13.61 6.62 -3.62
C SER A 31 13.35 5.34 -4.44
N PRO A 32 14.20 4.99 -5.43
CA PRO A 32 13.94 3.87 -6.34
C PRO A 32 13.77 2.50 -5.67
N GLU A 33 14.36 2.31 -4.48
CA GLU A 33 14.25 1.08 -3.70
C GLU A 33 12.81 0.75 -3.33
N TRP A 34 11.96 1.78 -3.14
CA TRP A 34 10.54 1.60 -2.86
C TRP A 34 9.73 1.08 -4.05
N LEU A 35 10.32 1.02 -5.24
CA LEU A 35 9.71 0.44 -6.45
C LEU A 35 10.18 -1.01 -6.70
N ASP A 36 11.01 -1.58 -5.83
CA ASP A 36 11.47 -2.97 -5.91
C ASP A 36 10.58 -3.90 -5.08
N LYS A 37 10.03 -4.95 -5.71
CA LYS A 37 9.19 -5.97 -5.07
C LYS A 37 9.89 -6.72 -3.93
N ASN A 38 11.22 -6.76 -3.97
CA ASN A 38 12.02 -7.46 -2.99
C ASN A 38 12.41 -6.56 -1.82
N TYR A 39 12.27 -5.24 -1.93
CA TYR A 39 12.66 -4.32 -0.88
C TYR A 39 11.65 -4.33 0.27
N ARG A 40 12.14 -4.51 1.50
CA ARG A 40 11.31 -4.63 2.72
C ARG A 40 11.57 -3.51 3.72
N GLY A 41 12.00 -2.36 3.23
CA GLY A 41 12.46 -1.25 4.05
C GLY A 41 13.87 -1.48 4.60
N LYS A 42 14.31 -0.56 5.48
CA LYS A 42 15.71 -0.49 5.94
C LYS A 42 16.10 -1.53 7.00
N ILE A 43 15.11 -2.11 7.68
CA ILE A 43 15.32 -2.98 8.86
C ILE A 43 15.32 -4.45 8.45
N CYS A 44 14.45 -4.84 7.53
CA CYS A 44 14.27 -6.23 7.14
C CYS A 44 15.17 -6.57 5.94
N PRO A 45 15.81 -7.75 5.93
CA PRO A 45 16.47 -8.27 4.73
C PRO A 45 15.49 -8.34 3.56
N PRO A 46 15.93 -8.07 2.31
CA PRO A 46 15.07 -8.16 1.14
C PRO A 46 14.61 -9.60 0.90
N TYR A 47 13.55 -9.77 0.11
CA TYR A 47 13.23 -11.07 -0.47
C TYR A 47 14.28 -11.43 -1.55
N GLU A 48 14.50 -12.72 -1.78
CA GLU A 48 15.41 -13.17 -2.85
C GLU A 48 14.74 -13.05 -4.23
N ASP A 49 13.54 -13.62 -4.36
CA ASP A 49 12.68 -13.47 -5.52
C ASP A 49 11.22 -13.62 -5.09
N LEU A 50 10.61 -12.49 -4.68
CA LEU A 50 9.20 -12.49 -4.30
C LEU A 50 8.34 -12.85 -5.52
N PRO A 51 7.56 -13.94 -5.51
CA PRO A 51 6.76 -14.33 -6.65
C PRO A 51 5.70 -13.27 -6.96
N GLU A 52 5.55 -12.97 -8.25
CA GLU A 52 4.50 -12.08 -8.72
C GLU A 52 3.17 -12.80 -8.78
N GLU A 53 2.11 -12.11 -8.39
CA GLU A 53 0.75 -12.65 -8.37
C GLU A 53 -0.17 -11.81 -9.25
N ARG A 54 -1.19 -12.46 -9.81
CA ARG A 54 -2.28 -11.75 -10.48
C ARG A 54 -3.19 -11.15 -9.43
N LEU A 55 -3.34 -9.83 -9.48
CA LEU A 55 -4.13 -9.09 -8.51
C LEU A 55 -5.51 -8.75 -9.06
N GLY A 56 -6.48 -8.65 -8.16
CA GLY A 56 -7.80 -8.10 -8.45
C GLY A 56 -7.81 -6.57 -8.43
N ASN A 57 -9.00 -6.02 -8.68
CA ASN A 57 -9.31 -4.63 -8.38
C ASN A 57 -10.62 -4.62 -7.55
N PRO A 58 -10.58 -4.18 -6.28
CA PRO A 58 -9.42 -3.67 -5.53
C PRO A 58 -8.33 -4.73 -5.28
N ILE A 59 -7.10 -4.30 -4.98
CA ILE A 59 -5.98 -5.21 -4.66
C ILE A 59 -6.31 -6.06 -3.43
N TYR A 60 -6.87 -5.43 -2.40
CA TYR A 60 -7.41 -6.09 -1.22
C TYR A 60 -8.93 -6.12 -1.32
N SER A 61 -9.53 -7.30 -1.18
CA SER A 61 -10.99 -7.44 -1.13
C SER A 61 -11.63 -6.65 0.01
N GLU A 62 -10.88 -6.41 1.07
CA GLU A 62 -11.22 -5.63 2.25
C GLU A 62 -11.33 -4.13 1.94
N HIS A 63 -10.80 -3.64 0.81
CA HIS A 63 -10.96 -2.25 0.38
C HIS A 63 -12.30 -2.04 -0.32
N ASP A 64 -13.37 -2.32 0.39
CA ASP A 64 -14.74 -2.11 -0.06
C ASP A 64 -15.27 -0.72 0.34
N ALA A 65 -16.56 -0.50 0.11
CA ALA A 65 -17.21 0.77 0.44
C ALA A 65 -17.29 1.03 1.95
N GLU A 66 -17.38 -0.01 2.79
CA GLU A 66 -17.40 0.14 4.24
C GLU A 66 -16.03 0.57 4.76
N TYR A 67 -14.96 -0.08 4.29
CA TYR A 67 -13.59 0.30 4.59
C TYR A 67 -13.25 1.74 4.15
N TYR A 68 -13.80 2.17 3.01
CA TYR A 68 -13.64 3.54 2.54
C TYR A 68 -14.27 4.55 3.52
N GLU A 69 -15.49 4.31 4.00
CA GLU A 69 -16.14 5.18 4.99
C GLU A 69 -15.40 5.18 6.33
N GLU A 70 -14.87 4.03 6.78
CA GLU A 70 -13.99 3.95 7.94
C GLU A 70 -12.73 4.81 7.76
N CYS A 71 -12.12 4.80 6.56
CA CYS A 71 -10.98 5.64 6.26
C CYS A 71 -11.33 7.14 6.34
N LEU A 72 -12.49 7.54 5.82
CA LEU A 72 -12.97 8.93 5.92
C LEU A 72 -13.23 9.34 7.38
N ALA A 73 -13.85 8.47 8.17
CA ALA A 73 -14.07 8.71 9.59
C ALA A 73 -12.74 8.88 10.34
N ASN A 74 -11.76 8.01 10.08
CA ASN A 74 -10.41 8.10 10.66
C ASN A 74 -9.70 9.41 10.32
N LEU A 75 -9.87 9.93 9.10
CA LEU A 75 -9.32 11.22 8.70
C LEU A 75 -10.00 12.38 9.45
N ARG A 76 -11.33 12.37 9.55
CA ARG A 76 -12.10 13.38 10.31
C ARG A 76 -11.73 13.38 11.80
N GLU A 77 -11.57 12.22 12.41
CA GLU A 77 -11.12 12.09 13.81
C GLU A 77 -9.72 12.68 14.03
N LYS A 78 -8.86 12.64 13.02
CA LYS A 78 -7.53 13.27 13.02
C LYS A 78 -7.57 14.77 12.67
N GLY A 79 -8.75 15.33 12.44
CA GLY A 79 -8.93 16.73 12.04
C GLY A 79 -8.50 17.03 10.60
N ILE A 80 -8.45 16.01 9.74
CA ILE A 80 -8.14 16.14 8.32
C ILE A 80 -9.45 16.18 7.54
N GLU A 81 -9.78 17.35 6.99
CA GLU A 81 -10.91 17.52 6.09
C GLU A 81 -10.44 17.36 4.64
N LEU A 82 -11.19 16.58 3.85
CA LEU A 82 -10.97 16.43 2.42
C LEU A 82 -11.89 17.44 1.72
N GLU A 83 -11.31 18.34 0.93
CA GLU A 83 -12.03 19.32 0.09
C GLU A 83 -12.67 18.70 -1.16
#